data_AF-A0A437QVT5-F1
#
_entry.id   AF-A0A437QVT5-F1
#
_cell.length_a   1.000
_cell.length_b   1.000
_cell.length_c   1.000
_cell.angle_alpha   90.00
_cell.angle_beta   90.00
_cell.angle_gamma   90.00
#
_symmetry.space_group_name_H-M   'P 1'
#
loop_
_entity.id
_entity.type
_entity.pdbx_description
1 polymer ?
#
loop_
_entity_poly.entity_id
_entity_poly.type
_entity_poly.pdbx_seq_one_letter_code
_entity_poly.pdbx_strand_id
1 'polypeptide(L)'
;MDGKTDSGVQIGAGSFFVRLSRRNEPSADNGSSLAEIEVKAGPFTGLVADDVLFGVAEFCSDLQSLYDRLTGRATLRSYEKFELMAEGNGRGAIHGLVELYGCHDPLSKLTFELDVDQTFLPDLIRSLRKEFLEPH
;
A
#
# COMPACT_ATOMS: atom_id res chain seq x y z
N MET A 1 23.85 2.07 -11.16
CA MET A 1 23.08 1.68 -9.98
C MET A 1 21.61 1.81 -10.36
N ASP A 2 21.20 1.13 -11.42
CA ASP A 2 20.84 -0.31 -11.51
C ASP A 2 19.38 -0.53 -11.12
N GLY A 3 18.59 -0.74 -12.17
CA GLY A 3 17.33 -1.48 -12.21
C GLY A 3 16.33 -1.18 -11.10
N LYS A 4 15.54 -0.11 -11.25
CA LYS A 4 14.24 -0.04 -10.59
C LYS A 4 13.43 -1.24 -11.07
N THR A 5 13.29 -2.24 -10.22
CA THR A 5 12.37 -3.35 -10.46
C THR A 5 10.98 -2.73 -10.53
N ASP A 6 10.36 -2.77 -11.71
CA ASP A 6 8.97 -2.36 -11.94
C ASP A 6 7.98 -3.38 -11.31
N SER A 7 8.43 -4.07 -10.26
CA SER A 7 7.72 -5.15 -9.59
C SER A 7 6.97 -4.63 -8.37
N GLY A 8 5.83 -5.24 -8.08
CA GLY A 8 4.97 -4.89 -6.95
C GLY A 8 3.64 -4.33 -7.40
N VAL A 9 2.83 -3.96 -6.42
CA VAL A 9 1.45 -3.53 -6.59
C VAL A 9 1.37 -2.03 -6.38
N GLN A 10 0.95 -1.29 -7.41
CA GLN A 10 0.78 0.14 -7.36
C GLN A 10 -0.68 0.53 -7.10
N ILE A 11 -0.88 1.49 -6.18
CA ILE A 11 -2.15 2.12 -5.85
C ILE A 11 -2.01 3.61 -6.15
N GLY A 12 -2.86 4.13 -7.04
CA GLY A 12 -2.74 5.49 -7.57
C GLY A 12 -2.01 5.56 -8.93
N ALA A 13 -1.80 6.77 -9.43
CA ALA A 13 -1.30 7.02 -10.78
C ALA A 13 -0.40 8.25 -10.89
N GLY A 14 0.44 8.28 -11.92
CA GLY A 14 1.26 9.45 -12.27
C GLY A 14 2.24 9.84 -11.15
N SER A 15 2.08 11.05 -10.60
CA SER A 15 2.92 11.58 -9.53
C SER A 15 2.38 11.36 -8.13
N PHE A 16 1.27 10.63 -7.97
CA PHE A 16 0.65 10.33 -6.67
C PHE A 16 0.37 8.84 -6.57
N PHE A 17 1.23 8.08 -5.88
CA PHE A 17 1.04 6.64 -5.73
C PHE A 17 1.70 6.08 -4.46
N VAL A 18 1.24 4.90 -4.09
CA VAL A 18 1.93 3.95 -3.21
C VAL A 18 2.24 2.70 -4.02
N ARG A 19 3.45 2.17 -3.91
CA ARG A 19 3.85 0.88 -4.48
C ARG A 19 4.32 -0.03 -3.36
N LEU A 20 3.74 -1.22 -3.30
CA LEU A 20 4.06 -2.25 -2.32
C LEU A 20 4.71 -3.42 -3.05
N SER A 21 5.90 -3.83 -2.62
CA SER A 21 6.56 -5.03 -3.18
C SER A 21 7.13 -5.88 -2.05
N ARG A 22 7.20 -7.20 -2.24
CA ARG A 22 7.82 -8.09 -1.25
C ARG A 22 9.35 -7.96 -1.32
N ARG A 23 10.01 -7.85 -0.17
CA ARG A 23 11.47 -8.06 -0.10
C ARG A 23 11.78 -9.56 -0.05
N ASN A 24 12.78 -9.95 -0.83
CA ASN A 24 13.31 -11.32 -0.83
C ASN A 24 14.14 -11.62 0.44
N GLU A 25 14.58 -10.58 1.14
CA GLU A 25 15.35 -10.71 2.37
C GLU A 25 14.41 -10.57 3.59
N PRO A 26 14.38 -11.57 4.48
CA PRO A 26 13.62 -11.46 5.70
C PRO A 26 14.23 -10.42 6.65
N SER A 27 13.41 -9.91 7.57
CA SER A 27 13.84 -9.05 8.66
C SER A 27 14.94 -9.73 9.47
N ALA A 28 16.00 -8.97 9.78
CA ALA A 28 17.11 -9.45 10.61
C ALA A 28 16.67 -9.74 12.05
N ASP A 29 15.60 -9.09 12.51
CA ASP A 29 15.18 -9.12 13.92
C ASP A 29 14.35 -10.36 14.26
N ASN A 30 13.46 -10.78 13.35
CA ASN A 30 12.48 -11.85 13.61
C ASN A 30 12.31 -12.85 12.45
N GLY A 31 13.05 -12.67 11.35
CA GLY A 31 12.93 -13.52 10.16
C GLY A 31 11.63 -13.33 9.37
N SER A 32 10.79 -12.33 9.68
CA SER A 32 9.55 -12.09 8.95
C SER A 32 9.83 -11.55 7.55
N SER A 33 8.96 -11.88 6.59
CA SER A 33 9.04 -11.29 5.25
C SER A 33 8.62 -9.82 5.33
N LEU A 34 9.42 -8.93 4.75
CA LEU A 34 9.16 -7.49 4.74
C LEU A 34 8.51 -7.07 3.42
N ALA A 35 7.77 -5.98 3.43
CA ALA A 35 7.44 -5.25 2.22
C ALA A 35 8.32 -4.01 2.09
N GLU A 36 8.72 -3.72 0.86
CA GLU A 36 9.20 -2.40 0.47
C GLU A 36 8.00 -1.54 0.04
N ILE A 37 7.92 -0.35 0.64
CA ILE A 37 6.83 0.59 0.50
C ILE A 37 7.41 1.87 -0.09
N GLU A 38 7.18 2.08 -1.39
CA GLU A 38 7.54 3.30 -2.09
C GLU A 38 6.32 4.21 -2.17
N VAL A 39 6.48 5.49 -1.84
CA VAL A 39 5.44 6.50 -2.03
C VAL A 39 5.96 7.63 -2.90
N LYS A 40 5.06 8.23 -3.67
CA LYS A 40 5.32 9.44 -4.45
C LYS A 40 4.16 10.41 -4.30
N ALA A 41 4.46 11.66 -3.99
CA ALA A 41 3.50 12.76 -3.89
C ALA A 41 4.10 14.01 -4.56
N GLY A 42 3.87 14.16 -5.87
CA GLY A 42 4.48 15.23 -6.67
C GLY A 42 6.01 15.11 -6.70
N PRO A 43 6.76 16.11 -6.19
CA PRO A 43 8.22 16.08 -6.10
C PRO A 43 8.73 15.24 -4.92
N PHE A 44 7.87 14.87 -3.97
CA PHE A 44 8.25 14.12 -2.78
C PHE A 44 8.22 12.62 -3.05
N THR A 45 9.24 11.91 -2.57
CA THR A 45 9.34 10.46 -2.63
C THR A 45 9.80 9.92 -1.29
N GLY A 46 9.23 8.80 -0.87
CA GLY A 46 9.65 8.07 0.32
C GLY A 46 9.79 6.59 0.01
N LEU A 47 10.73 5.94 0.69
CA LEU A 47 10.95 4.50 0.59
C LEU A 47 11.23 3.96 1.99
N VAL A 48 10.44 3.01 2.45
CA VAL A 48 10.70 2.28 3.70
C VAL A 48 10.54 0.78 3.48
N ALA A 49 11.16 0.00 4.34
CA ALA A 49 10.87 -1.42 4.48
C ALA A 49 10.24 -1.66 5.85
N ASP A 50 9.10 -2.35 5.86
CA ASP A 50 8.34 -2.66 7.07
C ASP A 50 7.42 -3.87 6.87
N ASP A 51 6.93 -4.44 7.97
CA ASP A 51 6.01 -5.57 7.96
C ASP A 51 4.58 -5.09 7.71
N VAL A 52 4.01 -5.43 6.55
CA VAL A 52 2.59 -5.18 6.20
C VAL A 52 1.79 -6.47 6.09
N LEU A 53 2.44 -7.64 6.16
CA LEU A 53 1.87 -8.91 5.69
C LEU A 53 0.64 -9.33 6.50
N PHE A 54 0.68 -9.07 7.80
CA PHE A 54 -0.44 -9.38 8.69
C PHE A 54 -1.73 -8.62 8.31
N GLY A 55 -1.61 -7.41 7.75
CA GLY A 55 -2.76 -6.59 7.37
C GLY A 55 -3.27 -6.82 5.95
N VAL A 56 -2.50 -7.44 5.05
CA VAL A 56 -2.87 -7.53 3.63
C VAL A 56 -4.14 -8.34 3.40
N ALA A 57 -4.33 -9.45 4.12
CA ALA A 57 -5.50 -10.31 3.94
C ALA A 57 -6.80 -9.60 4.33
N GLU A 58 -6.81 -8.92 5.49
CA GLU A 58 -7.94 -8.11 5.95
C GLU A 58 -8.18 -6.93 5.00
N PHE A 59 -7.12 -6.21 4.61
CA PHE A 59 -7.22 -5.11 3.65
C PHE A 59 -7.84 -5.55 2.32
N CYS A 60 -7.46 -6.72 1.78
CA CYS A 60 -8.07 -7.26 0.56
C CYS A 60 -9.56 -7.57 0.73
N SER A 61 -9.97 -8.06 1.91
CA SER A 61 -11.37 -8.31 2.25
C SER A 61 -12.18 -7.02 2.32
N ASP A 62 -11.59 -5.97 2.92
CA ASP A 62 -12.23 -4.67 3.03
C ASP A 62 -12.32 -3.94 1.69
N LEU A 63 -11.28 -4.03 0.85
CA LEU A 63 -11.33 -3.54 -0.53
C LEU A 63 -12.42 -4.25 -1.36
N GLN A 64 -12.61 -5.56 -1.16
CA GLN A 64 -13.71 -6.28 -1.81
C GLN A 64 -15.06 -5.74 -1.34
N SER A 65 -15.21 -5.49 -0.04
CA SER A 65 -16.43 -4.90 0.52
C SER A 65 -16.69 -3.49 -0.01
N LEU A 66 -15.64 -2.67 -0.20
CA LEU A 66 -15.72 -1.36 -0.85
C LEU A 66 -16.21 -1.46 -2.29
N TYR A 67 -15.71 -2.43 -3.06
CA TYR A 67 -16.18 -2.67 -4.42
C TYR A 67 -17.66 -3.08 -4.46
N ASP A 68 -18.07 -3.99 -3.57
CA ASP A 68 -19.44 -4.52 -3.56
C ASP A 68 -20.48 -3.48 -3.07
N ARG A 69 -20.09 -2.60 -2.15
CA ARG A 69 -21.01 -1.68 -1.45
C ARG A 69 -20.84 -0.20 -1.81
N LEU A 70 -19.80 0.14 -2.56
CA LEU A 70 -19.38 1.52 -2.91
C LEU A 70 -19.01 2.41 -1.71
N THR A 71 -19.17 1.90 -0.49
CA THR A 71 -19.03 2.62 0.78
C THR A 71 -18.34 1.73 1.80
N GLY A 72 -17.70 2.34 2.79
CA GLY A 72 -16.91 1.65 3.81
C GLY A 72 -15.49 2.18 3.87
N ARG A 73 -14.63 1.47 4.59
CA ARG A 73 -13.23 1.81 4.77
C ARG A 73 -12.38 0.54 4.75
N ALA A 74 -11.24 0.59 4.08
CA ALA A 74 -10.18 -0.41 4.15
C ALA A 74 -8.91 0.28 4.66
N THR A 75 -8.20 -0.35 5.60
CA THR A 75 -6.96 0.23 6.12
C THR A 75 -5.85 -0.80 6.05
N LEU A 76 -4.73 -0.43 5.43
CA LEU A 76 -3.48 -1.20 5.46
C LEU A 76 -2.47 -0.43 6.32
N ARG A 77 -1.95 -1.08 7.35
CA ARG A 77 -0.91 -0.53 8.21
C ARG A 77 0.30 -1.44 8.19
N SER A 78 1.48 -0.84 8.20
CA SER A 78 2.69 -1.55 8.60
C SER A 78 2.87 -1.48 10.12
N TYR A 79 3.88 -2.17 10.63
CA TYR A 79 4.17 -2.19 12.06
C TYR A 79 4.47 -0.79 12.63
N GLU A 80 5.27 0.03 11.93
CA GLU A 80 5.72 1.33 12.46
C GLU A 80 5.61 2.51 11.49
N LYS A 81 5.73 2.27 10.18
CA LYS A 81 6.16 3.33 9.25
C LYS A 81 5.10 3.77 8.24
N PHE A 82 4.00 3.05 8.08
CA PHE A 82 3.08 3.26 6.96
C PHE A 82 1.62 3.01 7.34
N GLU A 83 0.74 3.89 6.86
CA GLU A 83 -0.71 3.68 6.84
C GLU A 83 -1.27 4.11 5.48
N LEU A 84 -2.13 3.28 4.90
CA LEU A 84 -3.00 3.60 3.78
C LEU A 84 -4.44 3.35 4.20
N MET A 85 -5.24 4.40 4.21
CA MET A 85 -6.69 4.32 4.36
C MET A 85 -7.34 4.52 2.98
N ALA A 86 -8.29 3.66 2.63
CA ALA A 86 -9.14 3.80 1.45
C ALA A 86 -10.61 3.90 1.90
N GLU A 87 -11.34 4.90 1.43
CA GLU A 87 -12.74 5.16 1.80
C GLU A 87 -13.61 5.32 0.55
N GLY A 88 -14.72 4.58 0.50
CA GLY A 88 -15.67 4.66 -0.60
C GLY A 88 -16.71 5.74 -0.38
N ASN A 89 -16.93 6.59 -1.39
CA ASN A 89 -17.85 7.73 -1.29
C ASN A 89 -19.29 7.45 -1.76
N GLY A 90 -19.61 6.20 -2.11
CA GLY A 90 -20.92 5.79 -2.62
C GLY A 90 -21.19 6.16 -4.09
N ARG A 91 -20.23 6.75 -4.79
CA ARG A 91 -20.35 7.24 -6.18
C ARG A 91 -19.32 6.63 -7.13
N GLY A 92 -18.63 5.58 -6.69
CA GLY A 92 -17.65 4.84 -7.50
C GLY A 92 -16.23 5.37 -7.46
N ALA A 93 -15.94 6.39 -6.64
CA ALA A 93 -14.58 6.81 -6.34
C ALA A 93 -14.17 6.34 -4.93
N ILE A 94 -12.91 5.93 -4.83
CA ILE A 94 -12.25 5.57 -3.59
C ILE A 94 -11.24 6.66 -3.27
N HIS A 95 -11.44 7.31 -2.13
CA HIS A 95 -10.53 8.29 -1.60
C HIS A 95 -9.46 7.61 -0.74
N GLY A 96 -8.21 7.84 -1.05
CA GLY A 96 -7.06 7.28 -0.36
C GLY A 96 -6.31 8.33 0.45
N LEU A 97 -6.04 8.06 1.73
CA LEU A 97 -5.13 8.84 2.57
C LEU A 97 -3.91 7.97 2.89
N VAL A 98 -2.72 8.51 2.60
CA VAL A 98 -1.45 7.83 2.82
C VAL A 98 -0.65 8.59 3.87
N GLU A 99 -0.10 7.87 4.83
CA GLU A 99 0.87 8.37 5.80
C GLU A 99 2.13 7.51 5.77
N LEU A 100 3.28 8.17 5.68
CA LEU A 100 4.59 7.53 5.74
C LEU A 100 5.49 8.26 6.74
N TYR A 101 6.11 7.52 7.65
CA TYR A 101 7.03 8.02 8.66
C TYR A 101 8.48 7.69 8.27
N GLY A 102 9.40 8.63 8.52
CA GLY A 102 10.82 8.52 8.15
C GLY A 102 11.56 7.45 8.96
N CYS A 103 12.46 6.72 8.30
CA CYS A 103 13.21 5.63 8.96
C CYS A 103 14.28 6.13 9.95
N HIS A 104 14.90 7.29 9.70
CA HIS A 104 15.96 7.85 10.55
C HIS A 104 15.50 9.00 11.44
N ASP A 105 14.32 9.54 11.15
CA ASP A 105 13.69 10.61 11.91
C ASP A 105 12.17 10.33 11.95
N PRO A 106 11.64 9.76 13.04
CA PRO A 106 10.21 9.48 13.15
C PRO A 106 9.36 10.75 13.21
N LEU A 107 9.98 11.94 13.37
CA LEU A 107 9.27 13.23 13.28
C LEU A 107 9.01 13.64 11.84
N SER A 108 9.74 13.09 10.88
CA SER A 108 9.52 13.33 9.46
C SER A 108 8.35 12.47 8.97
N LYS A 109 7.26 13.14 8.58
CA LYS A 109 6.02 12.51 8.08
C LYS A 109 5.66 13.05 6.71
N LEU A 110 5.35 12.17 5.77
CA LEU A 110 4.73 12.50 4.48
C LEU A 110 3.27 12.04 4.50
N THR A 111 2.36 12.98 4.28
CA THR A 111 0.93 12.71 4.13
C THR A 111 0.44 13.23 2.80
N PHE A 112 -0.32 12.42 2.08
CA PHE A 112 -0.96 12.83 0.85
C PHE A 112 -2.23 12.04 0.59
N GLU A 113 -3.07 12.62 -0.26
CA GLU A 113 -4.31 12.01 -0.73
C GLU A 113 -4.16 11.56 -2.18
N LEU A 114 -4.89 10.51 -2.55
CA LEU A 114 -5.02 10.03 -3.91
C LEU A 114 -6.45 9.55 -4.12
N ASP A 115 -6.93 9.60 -5.37
CA ASP A 115 -8.22 9.04 -5.73
C ASP A 115 -8.01 7.87 -6.70
N VAL A 116 -8.79 6.81 -6.50
CA VAL A 116 -8.81 5.62 -7.38
C VAL A 116 -10.24 5.35 -7.81
N ASP A 117 -10.43 5.04 -9.08
CA ASP A 117 -11.71 4.54 -9.57
C ASP A 117 -11.94 3.12 -9.07
N GLN A 118 -13.13 2.83 -8.54
CA GLN A 118 -13.42 1.54 -7.94
C GLN A 118 -13.29 0.35 -8.90
N THR A 119 -13.39 0.58 -10.21
CA THR A 119 -13.27 -0.45 -11.24
C THR A 119 -11.88 -1.09 -11.25
N PHE A 120 -10.88 -0.44 -10.66
CA PHE A 120 -9.54 -0.98 -10.47
C PHE A 120 -9.41 -1.89 -9.24
N LEU A 121 -10.36 -1.86 -8.29
CA LEU A 121 -10.25 -2.64 -7.05
C LEU A 121 -10.12 -4.15 -7.26
N PRO A 122 -10.88 -4.81 -8.16
CA PRO A 122 -10.73 -6.25 -8.38
C PRO A 122 -9.32 -6.65 -8.85
N ASP A 123 -8.74 -5.87 -9.76
CA ASP A 123 -7.38 -6.11 -10.26
C ASP A 123 -6.32 -5.79 -9.21
N LEU A 124 -6.53 -4.75 -8.40
CA LEU A 124 -5.69 -4.41 -7.26
C LEU A 124 -5.68 -5.55 -6.22
N ILE A 125 -6.85 -6.05 -5.81
CA ILE A 125 -6.99 -7.15 -4.86
C ILE A 125 -6.27 -8.40 -5.38
N ARG A 126 -6.46 -8.75 -6.66
CA ARG A 126 -5.77 -9.89 -7.27
C ARG A 126 -4.26 -9.74 -7.21
N SER A 127 -3.76 -8.54 -7.48
CA SER A 127 -2.32 -8.25 -7.49
C SER A 127 -1.73 -8.31 -6.07
N LEU A 128 -2.42 -7.76 -5.06
CA LEU A 128 -2.01 -7.85 -3.66
C LEU A 128 -1.95 -9.30 -3.15
N ARG A 129 -2.97 -10.10 -3.48
CA ARG A 129 -3.01 -11.52 -3.10
C ARG A 129 -1.84 -12.29 -3.70
N LYS A 130 -1.57 -12.09 -4.99
CA LYS A 130 -0.45 -12.72 -5.67
C LYS A 130 0.90 -12.31 -5.08
N GLU A 131 1.08 -11.03 -4.78
CA GLU A 131 2.35 -10.50 -4.26
C GLU A 131 2.63 -10.97 -2.82
N PHE A 132 1.59 -11.03 -1.96
CA PHE A 132 1.79 -11.17 -0.51
C PHE A 132 1.18 -12.41 0.14
N LEU A 133 0.16 -13.03 -0.45
CA LEU A 133 -0.57 -14.15 0.17
C LEU A 133 -0.32 -15.51 -0.51
N GLU A 134 0.09 -15.51 -1.77
CA GLU A 134 0.46 -16.74 -2.46
C GLU A 134 1.91 -17.15 -2.11
N PRO A 135 2.17 -18.46 -1.89
CA PRO A 135 3.53 -18.97 -1.75
C PRO A 135 4.24 -18.97 -3.12
N HIS A 136 5.50 -18.53 -3.12
CA HIS A 136 6.39 -18.61 -4.29
C HIS A 136 7.23 -19.88 -4.27
#